data_AF-A0A7S3PME0-F1
#
_entry.id   AF-A0A7S3PME0-F1
#
_cell.length_a   1.000
_cell.length_b   1.000
_cell.length_c   1.000
_cell.angle_alpha   90.00
_cell.angle_beta   90.00
_cell.angle_gamma   90.00
#
_symmetry.space_group_name_H-M   'P 1'
#
loop_
_entity.id
_entity.type
_entity.pdbx_description
1 polymer ?
#
loop_
_entity_poly.entity_id
_entity_poly.type
_entity_poly.pdbx_seq_one_letter_code
_entity_poly.pdbx_strand_id
1 'polypeptide(L)'
;DGDGSSDDKYKNEQASIEVLRDIKFKLVDHVYFVRIWSTRSIKSVVNTASVWKPDTDLSWYAKLGRQKELIRLGHFGVVGYLAPHKEKHASHNSMPQILQMTDMGAMGISGASRHKNILNKLLPHPVRFHLVWSKVQGKQPLFAWEAIPPSNDFVALGHVFTNASAPPVLRDIRCVPKHWLTISNTVPRLVWTDVGTVGRSGSLWSVSTMNHLVAVEGHNPPQRDFYDFRCKNFFCTSDFRMVPAT
;
A
#
# COMPACT_ATOMS: atom_id res chain seq x y z
N ASP A 1 33.36 -42.75 -40.30
CA ASP A 1 32.78 -41.46 -40.70
C ASP A 1 31.29 -41.53 -40.46
N GLY A 2 30.84 -41.13 -39.26
CA GLY A 2 30.36 -39.76 -38.99
C GLY A 2 28.88 -39.72 -39.41
N ASP A 3 27.88 -39.46 -38.58
CA ASP A 3 27.71 -38.53 -37.46
C ASP A 3 26.35 -38.97 -36.84
N GLY A 4 26.19 -39.22 -35.53
CA GLY A 4 26.41 -38.25 -34.48
C GLY A 4 25.10 -37.52 -34.17
N SER A 5 24.33 -38.11 -33.28
CA SER A 5 23.16 -37.54 -32.61
C SER A 5 23.39 -36.11 -32.12
N SER A 6 22.54 -35.16 -32.52
CA SER A 6 22.40 -33.89 -31.81
C SER A 6 21.10 -33.15 -32.19
N ASP A 7 19.95 -33.57 -31.69
CA ASP A 7 18.73 -32.74 -31.81
C ASP A 7 17.77 -32.80 -30.60
N ASP A 8 18.21 -33.28 -29.43
CA ASP A 8 17.36 -33.36 -28.22
C ASP A 8 17.97 -32.65 -26.99
N LYS A 9 18.47 -31.41 -27.15
CA LYS A 9 19.03 -30.62 -26.03
C LYS A 9 18.17 -29.47 -25.51
N TYR A 10 16.96 -29.29 -26.00
CA TYR A 10 16.02 -28.31 -25.45
C TYR A 10 14.84 -29.01 -24.75
N LYS A 11 15.15 -29.79 -23.71
CA LYS A 11 14.14 -30.13 -22.70
C LYS A 11 13.74 -28.83 -22.01
N ASN A 12 12.56 -28.36 -22.38
CA ASN A 12 11.81 -27.31 -21.71
C ASN A 12 11.57 -27.75 -20.27
N GLU A 13 12.50 -27.44 -19.35
CA GLU A 13 12.31 -27.62 -17.91
C GLU A 13 11.23 -26.63 -17.46
N GLN A 14 9.99 -27.05 -17.62
CA GLN A 14 8.84 -26.34 -17.11
C GLN A 14 8.86 -26.53 -15.59
N ALA A 15 9.55 -25.61 -14.90
CA ALA A 15 9.66 -25.61 -13.45
C ALA A 15 8.26 -25.75 -12.85
N SER A 16 8.06 -26.76 -12.00
CA SER A 16 6.77 -27.03 -11.38
C SER A 16 6.35 -25.83 -10.52
N ILE A 17 5.21 -25.24 -10.84
CA ILE A 17 4.66 -24.12 -10.08
C ILE A 17 4.15 -24.66 -8.74
N GLU A 18 4.94 -24.48 -7.69
CA GLU A 18 4.56 -24.86 -6.32
C GLU A 18 3.82 -23.74 -5.59
N VAL A 19 2.86 -24.09 -4.74
CA VAL A 19 2.23 -23.17 -3.79
C VAL A 19 3.13 -23.02 -2.56
N LEU A 20 3.55 -21.79 -2.26
CA LEU A 20 4.29 -21.43 -1.05
C LEU A 20 3.36 -21.43 0.16
N ARG A 21 2.94 -22.62 0.61
CA ARG A 21 1.94 -22.81 1.68
C ARG A 21 2.38 -22.27 3.04
N ASP A 22 3.66 -22.01 3.20
CA ASP A 22 4.26 -21.45 4.39
C ASP A 22 4.30 -19.91 4.37
N ILE A 23 4.04 -19.26 3.23
CA ILE A 23 3.94 -17.80 3.12
C ILE A 23 2.48 -17.40 3.00
N LYS A 24 1.92 -16.87 4.08
CA LYS A 24 0.53 -16.46 4.18
C LYS A 24 0.39 -14.95 4.11
N PHE A 25 -0.52 -14.48 3.28
CA PHE A 25 -0.94 -13.09 3.20
C PHE A 25 -2.36 -12.92 3.70
N LYS A 26 -2.60 -11.85 4.45
CA LYS A 26 -3.92 -11.51 4.97
C LYS A 26 -4.14 -10.01 4.98
N LEU A 27 -5.26 -9.54 4.43
CA LEU A 27 -5.78 -8.21 4.72
C LEU A 27 -6.37 -8.21 6.13
N VAL A 28 -5.82 -7.34 6.98
CA VAL A 28 -6.23 -7.18 8.37
C VAL A 28 -6.69 -5.76 8.62
N ASP A 29 -7.69 -5.61 9.47
CA ASP A 29 -8.14 -4.29 9.90
C ASP A 29 -7.06 -3.66 10.78
N HIS A 30 -6.76 -2.39 10.51
CA HIS A 30 -5.67 -1.67 11.15
C HIS A 30 -6.19 -0.60 12.09
N VAL A 31 -5.59 -0.48 13.27
CA VAL A 31 -6.06 0.44 14.32
C VAL A 31 -4.99 1.41 14.83
N TYR A 32 -3.72 1.22 14.44
CA TYR A 32 -2.61 2.04 14.94
C TYR A 32 -2.13 3.04 13.88
N PHE A 33 -2.23 4.34 14.18
CA PHE A 33 -1.93 5.39 13.21
C PHE A 33 -1.16 6.54 13.84
N VAL A 34 -0.24 7.11 13.07
CA VAL A 34 0.49 8.34 13.40
C VAL A 34 -0.06 9.46 12.54
N ARG A 35 -0.53 10.54 13.17
CA ARG A 35 -1.03 11.72 12.43
C ARG A 35 0.14 12.46 11.79
N ILE A 36 0.07 12.69 10.49
CA ILE A 36 1.07 13.44 9.73
C ILE A 36 0.67 14.90 9.59
N TRP A 37 -0.63 15.14 9.34
CA TRP A 37 -1.14 16.48 9.06
C TRP A 37 -2.60 16.63 9.47
N SER A 38 -3.01 17.86 9.73
CA SER A 38 -4.42 18.22 9.84
C SER A 38 -4.67 19.68 9.48
N THR A 39 -5.90 19.94 9.07
CA THR A 39 -6.43 21.30 8.79
C THR A 39 -6.34 22.26 9.97
N ARG A 40 -6.20 21.80 11.23
CA ARG A 40 -5.92 22.67 12.41
C ARG A 40 -4.63 23.48 12.26
N SER A 41 -3.73 23.03 11.39
CA SER A 41 -2.51 23.77 11.05
C SER A 41 -2.77 25.03 10.20
N ILE A 42 -3.97 25.17 9.63
CA ILE A 42 -4.38 26.27 8.75
C ILE A 42 -5.48 27.10 9.44
N LYS A 43 -5.30 28.42 9.51
CA LYS A 43 -6.14 29.33 10.32
C LYS A 43 -7.52 29.66 9.74
N SER A 44 -7.84 29.25 8.51
CA SER A 44 -9.01 29.72 7.75
C SER A 44 -9.79 28.62 7.02
N VAL A 45 -9.59 27.35 7.38
CA VAL A 45 -10.22 26.23 6.67
C VAL A 45 -11.58 25.90 7.27
N VAL A 46 -12.60 25.89 6.42
CA VAL A 46 -13.99 25.54 6.78
C VAL A 46 -14.16 24.02 6.91
N ASN A 47 -13.53 23.25 6.01
CA ASN A 47 -13.66 21.79 5.98
C ASN A 47 -12.55 21.10 6.78
N THR A 48 -12.94 20.40 7.84
CA THR A 48 -11.98 19.70 8.71
C THR A 48 -11.51 18.38 8.10
N ALA A 49 -10.21 18.11 8.17
CA ALA A 49 -9.60 16.85 7.76
C ALA A 49 -8.26 16.59 8.46
N SER A 50 -7.84 15.32 8.42
CA SER A 50 -6.54 14.86 8.91
C SER A 50 -5.99 13.69 8.09
N VAL A 51 -4.66 13.61 8.02
CA VAL A 51 -3.89 12.61 7.24
C VAL A 51 -3.00 11.80 8.17
N TRP A 52 -2.94 10.49 7.93
CA TRP A 52 -2.40 9.50 8.86
C TRP A 52 -1.52 8.48 8.14
N LYS A 53 -0.38 8.17 8.75
CA LYS A 53 0.48 7.04 8.40
C LYS A 53 0.07 5.83 9.24
N PRO A 54 -0.13 4.63 8.67
CA PRO A 54 -0.33 3.44 9.47
C PRO A 54 0.97 3.08 10.19
N ASP A 55 0.88 2.85 11.49
CA ASP A 55 1.98 2.29 12.27
C ASP A 55 2.06 0.79 12.02
N THR A 56 3.18 0.33 11.47
CA THR A 56 3.39 -1.06 11.06
C THR A 56 4.27 -1.83 12.04
N ASP A 57 4.78 -1.16 13.07
CA ASP A 57 5.67 -1.79 14.03
C ASP A 57 4.87 -2.72 14.94
N LEU A 58 5.10 -4.02 14.76
CA LEU A 58 4.52 -5.01 15.63
C LEU A 58 5.08 -4.88 17.04
N SER A 59 4.22 -5.13 18.03
CA SER A 59 4.62 -5.26 19.42
C SER A 59 5.71 -6.32 19.59
N TRP A 60 6.55 -6.15 20.61
CA TRP A 60 7.66 -7.08 20.87
C TRP A 60 7.17 -8.54 21.07
N TYR A 61 6.02 -8.74 21.74
CA TYR A 61 5.45 -10.07 21.93
C TYR A 61 4.91 -10.68 20.62
N ALA A 62 4.39 -9.86 19.70
CA ALA A 62 3.99 -10.34 18.37
C ALA A 62 5.19 -10.75 17.51
N LYS A 63 6.41 -10.34 17.88
CA LYS A 63 7.68 -10.70 17.22
C LYS A 63 8.33 -11.97 17.79
N LEU A 64 7.86 -12.50 18.93
CA LEU A 64 8.40 -13.72 19.55
C LEU A 64 8.00 -15.01 18.82
N GLY A 65 7.03 -14.94 17.91
CA GLY A 65 6.53 -16.09 17.18
C GLY A 65 7.08 -16.19 15.76
N ARG A 66 6.20 -16.60 14.84
CA ARG A 66 6.49 -16.64 13.39
C ARG A 66 6.82 -15.25 12.86
N GLN A 67 7.68 -15.20 11.86
CA GLN A 67 8.06 -13.93 11.22
C GLN A 67 6.82 -13.31 10.57
N LYS A 68 6.44 -12.13 11.04
CA LYS A 68 5.25 -11.40 10.62
C LYS A 68 5.62 -9.95 10.37
N GLU A 69 5.05 -9.38 9.31
CA GLU A 69 5.23 -7.97 8.96
C GLU A 69 3.89 -7.39 8.49
N LEU A 70 3.58 -6.16 8.94
CA LEU A 70 2.51 -5.34 8.38
C LEU A 70 3.11 -4.46 7.29
N ILE A 71 2.57 -4.56 6.09
CA ILE A 71 3.12 -3.94 4.89
C ILE A 71 2.33 -2.68 4.58
N ARG A 72 3.00 -1.53 4.60
CA ARG A 72 2.40 -0.26 4.22
C ARG A 72 2.23 -0.17 2.71
N LEU A 73 0.99 0.06 2.28
CA LEU A 73 0.59 0.16 0.86
C LEU A 73 0.13 1.57 0.46
N GLY A 74 -0.04 2.44 1.46
CA GLY A 74 -0.41 3.85 1.33
C GLY A 74 -0.72 4.45 2.70
N HIS A 75 -1.06 5.74 2.70
CA HIS A 75 -1.55 6.46 3.88
C HIS A 75 -3.07 6.55 3.86
N PHE A 76 -3.63 7.12 4.93
CA PHE A 76 -5.08 7.23 5.18
C PHE A 76 -5.46 8.67 5.46
N GLY A 77 -6.71 9.03 5.19
CA GLY A 77 -7.25 10.33 5.52
C GLY A 77 -8.71 10.22 5.93
N VAL A 78 -9.14 11.15 6.78
CA VAL A 78 -10.52 11.22 7.25
C VAL A 78 -11.03 12.65 7.20
N VAL A 79 -12.35 12.76 7.11
CA VAL A 79 -13.05 14.01 7.43
C VAL A 79 -12.98 14.18 8.95
N GLY A 80 -12.53 15.36 9.41
CA GLY A 80 -12.30 15.63 10.82
C GLY A 80 -10.95 15.16 11.35
N TYR A 81 -10.92 14.81 12.64
CA TYR A 81 -9.67 14.65 13.41
C TYR A 81 -9.53 13.30 14.13
N LEU A 82 -10.54 12.44 14.03
CA LEU A 82 -10.48 11.11 14.63
C LEU A 82 -9.54 10.22 13.82
N ALA A 83 -8.92 9.24 14.48
CA ALA A 83 -8.08 8.28 13.74
C ALA A 83 -8.95 7.47 12.75
N PRO A 84 -8.38 6.97 11.64
CA PRO A 84 -9.13 6.26 10.60
C PRO A 84 -10.06 5.15 11.11
N HIS A 85 -9.60 4.33 12.06
CA HIS A 85 -10.39 3.23 12.64
C HIS A 85 -11.55 3.67 13.56
N LYS A 86 -11.65 4.97 13.88
CA LYS A 86 -12.71 5.54 14.72
C LYS A 86 -13.75 6.31 13.91
N GLU A 87 -13.56 6.41 12.59
CA GLU A 87 -14.47 7.11 11.70
C GLU A 87 -15.78 6.29 11.58
N LYS A 88 -16.90 6.91 11.93
CA LYS A 88 -18.24 6.30 11.86
C LYS A 88 -19.03 6.91 10.72
N HIS A 89 -18.64 6.69 9.46
CA HIS A 89 -19.41 7.17 8.31
C HIS A 89 -20.29 6.07 7.71
N ALA A 90 -21.56 6.42 7.47
CA ALA A 90 -22.64 5.49 7.13
C ALA A 90 -22.60 4.92 5.69
N SER A 91 -21.79 5.47 4.78
CA SER A 91 -21.86 5.12 3.35
C SER A 91 -20.85 4.06 2.89
N HIS A 92 -19.70 3.91 3.56
CA HIS A 92 -18.73 2.84 3.29
C HIS A 92 -18.07 2.42 4.61
N ASN A 93 -18.73 1.52 5.32
CA ASN A 93 -18.32 0.99 6.62
C ASN A 93 -17.15 -0.02 6.50
N SER A 94 -16.14 0.26 5.69
CA SER A 94 -14.93 -0.57 5.65
C SER A 94 -13.92 -0.01 6.65
N MET A 95 -13.45 -0.86 7.56
CA MET A 95 -12.31 -0.55 8.40
C MET A 95 -11.07 -0.32 7.51
N PRO A 96 -10.17 0.61 7.86
CA PRO A 96 -8.91 0.75 7.14
C PRO A 96 -8.15 -0.57 7.21
N GLN A 97 -7.71 -1.09 6.06
CA GLN A 97 -7.07 -2.40 5.98
C GLN A 97 -5.60 -2.27 5.58
N ILE A 98 -4.78 -3.20 6.07
CA ILE A 98 -3.36 -3.32 5.71
C ILE A 98 -3.04 -4.77 5.36
N LEU A 99 -2.04 -4.97 4.50
CA LEU A 99 -1.57 -6.31 4.16
C LEU A 99 -0.61 -6.81 5.23
N GLN A 100 -0.89 -7.98 5.79
CA GLN A 100 0.01 -8.70 6.67
C GLN A 100 0.62 -9.87 5.91
N MET A 101 1.94 -10.04 5.99
CA MET A 101 2.62 -11.28 5.61
C MET A 101 2.99 -12.06 6.86
N THR A 102 2.88 -13.38 6.82
CA THR A 102 3.36 -14.30 7.85
C THR A 102 4.12 -15.44 7.18
N ASP A 103 5.39 -15.59 7.54
CA ASP A 103 6.22 -16.72 7.16
C ASP A 103 6.15 -17.78 8.27
N MET A 104 5.61 -18.95 7.91
CA MET A 104 5.39 -20.10 8.76
C MET A 104 6.43 -21.20 8.58
N GLY A 105 7.35 -21.05 7.62
CA GLY A 105 8.30 -22.08 7.21
C GLY A 105 9.66 -22.01 7.91
N ALA A 106 9.99 -20.89 8.54
CA ALA A 106 11.26 -20.72 9.25
C ALA A 106 11.12 -19.88 10.53
N MET A 107 11.84 -20.28 11.58
CA MET A 107 11.97 -19.54 12.85
C MET A 107 13.36 -18.92 13.00
N GLY A 108 13.51 -17.92 13.87
CA GLY A 108 14.82 -17.32 14.18
C GLY A 108 15.44 -16.48 13.05
N ILE A 109 16.77 -16.32 13.08
CA ILE A 109 17.54 -15.40 12.20
C ILE A 109 17.48 -15.82 10.73
N SER A 110 17.58 -17.13 10.43
CA SER A 110 17.45 -17.65 9.06
C SER A 110 16.07 -17.34 8.47
N GLY A 111 15.03 -17.39 9.29
CA GLY A 111 13.67 -16.97 8.93
C GLY A 111 13.57 -15.49 8.59
N ALA A 112 14.28 -14.61 9.30
CA ALA A 112 14.25 -13.16 9.03
C ALA A 112 14.85 -12.82 7.65
N SER A 113 15.97 -13.44 7.28
CA SER A 113 16.58 -13.24 5.95
C SER A 113 15.67 -13.75 4.83
N ARG A 114 15.12 -14.95 5.02
CA ARG A 114 14.13 -15.55 4.10
C ARG A 114 12.91 -14.65 3.92
N HIS A 115 12.28 -14.23 5.01
CA HIS A 115 11.10 -13.36 5.01
C HIS A 115 11.33 -12.08 4.21
N LYS A 116 12.47 -11.42 4.46
CA LYS A 116 12.85 -10.19 3.73
C LYS A 116 13.10 -10.44 2.25
N ASN A 117 13.78 -11.53 1.89
CA ASN A 117 14.02 -11.89 0.49
C ASN A 117 12.73 -12.16 -0.26
N ILE A 118 11.77 -12.85 0.38
CA ILE A 118 10.45 -13.11 -0.18
C ILE A 118 9.68 -11.80 -0.36
N LEU A 119 9.65 -10.92 0.64
CA LEU A 119 9.02 -9.60 0.51
C LEU A 119 9.61 -8.77 -0.62
N ASN A 120 10.93 -8.72 -0.74
CA ASN A 120 11.56 -7.91 -1.78
C ASN A 120 11.27 -8.43 -3.19
N LYS A 121 11.05 -9.74 -3.36
CA LYS A 121 10.66 -10.34 -4.63
C LYS A 121 9.17 -10.13 -4.93
N LEU A 122 8.30 -10.39 -3.95
CA LEU A 122 6.84 -10.37 -4.14
C LEU A 122 6.24 -8.96 -4.08
N LEU A 123 6.79 -8.13 -3.22
CA LEU A 123 6.30 -6.80 -2.87
C LEU A 123 7.48 -5.81 -2.92
N PRO A 124 8.00 -5.54 -4.12
CA PRO A 124 9.17 -4.70 -4.28
C PRO A 124 8.89 -3.27 -3.81
N HIS A 125 9.96 -2.57 -3.46
CA HIS A 125 9.87 -1.13 -3.19
C HIS A 125 9.69 -0.35 -4.50
N PRO A 126 9.07 0.85 -4.44
CA PRO A 126 9.05 1.75 -5.58
C PRO A 126 10.47 2.14 -6.01
N VAL A 127 10.64 2.45 -7.29
CA VAL A 127 11.93 2.92 -7.84
C VAL A 127 12.18 4.39 -7.51
N ARG A 128 11.11 5.18 -7.36
CA ARG A 128 11.14 6.58 -6.93
C ARG A 128 9.75 7.03 -6.50
N PHE A 129 9.69 8.23 -5.92
CA PHE A 129 8.45 8.95 -5.69
C PHE A 129 8.32 10.14 -6.65
N HIS A 130 7.09 10.42 -7.06
CA HIS A 130 6.71 11.61 -7.81
C HIS A 130 5.85 12.52 -6.91
N LEU A 131 6.21 13.81 -6.81
CA LEU A 131 5.41 14.77 -6.05
C LEU A 131 4.16 15.10 -6.86
N VAL A 132 2.99 14.72 -6.34
CA VAL A 132 1.70 14.96 -7.00
C VAL A 132 1.16 16.33 -6.62
N TRP A 133 1.20 16.66 -5.34
CA TRP A 133 0.63 17.90 -4.83
C TRP A 133 1.26 18.29 -3.49
N SER A 134 1.20 19.57 -3.14
CA SER A 134 1.64 20.04 -1.82
C SER A 134 0.80 21.21 -1.29
N LYS A 135 0.64 21.23 0.03
CA LYS A 135 0.12 22.36 0.79
C LYS A 135 1.18 22.89 1.73
N VAL A 136 1.75 24.04 1.41
CA VAL A 136 2.78 24.66 2.26
C VAL A 136 2.24 25.72 3.22
N GLN A 137 0.95 26.05 3.09
CA GLN A 137 0.29 27.03 3.96
C GLN A 137 0.01 26.43 5.34
N GLY A 138 0.27 27.21 6.39
CA GLY A 138 0.00 26.83 7.79
C GLY A 138 1.26 26.47 8.55
N LYS A 139 1.09 25.99 9.79
CA LYS A 139 2.22 25.61 10.66
C LYS A 139 2.89 24.29 10.26
N GLN A 140 2.20 23.45 9.50
CA GLN A 140 2.71 22.14 9.07
C GLN A 140 2.39 21.96 7.59
N PRO A 141 3.41 21.90 6.72
CA PRO A 141 3.18 21.63 5.31
C PRO A 141 2.79 20.16 5.10
N LEU A 142 2.16 19.87 3.97
CA LEU A 142 1.78 18.54 3.51
C LEU A 142 2.30 18.35 2.10
N PHE A 143 3.03 17.28 1.85
CA PHE A 143 3.50 16.87 0.52
C PHE A 143 2.93 15.49 0.22
N ALA A 144 2.31 15.33 -0.94
CA ALA A 144 1.69 14.10 -1.39
C ALA A 144 2.51 13.47 -2.51
N TRP A 145 2.94 12.22 -2.29
CA TRP A 145 3.87 11.51 -3.13
C TRP A 145 3.24 10.25 -3.69
N GLU A 146 3.30 10.10 -5.00
CA GLU A 146 2.95 8.88 -5.71
C GLU A 146 4.19 7.99 -5.85
N ALA A 147 4.07 6.72 -5.46
CA ALA A 147 5.11 5.74 -5.69
C ALA A 147 5.10 5.26 -7.15
N ILE A 148 6.26 5.29 -7.79
CA ILE A 148 6.45 4.75 -9.12
C ILE A 148 6.88 3.28 -8.99
N PRO A 149 6.07 2.31 -9.47
CA PRO A 149 6.40 0.89 -9.37
C PRO A 149 7.61 0.53 -10.24
N PRO A 150 8.30 -0.59 -9.94
CA PRO A 150 9.49 -1.00 -10.69
C PRO A 150 9.22 -1.50 -12.11
N SER A 151 8.03 -2.03 -12.38
CA SER A 151 7.59 -2.43 -13.72
C SER A 151 6.07 -2.30 -13.83
N ASN A 152 5.55 -2.53 -15.04
CA ASN A 152 4.12 -2.55 -15.32
C ASN A 152 3.37 -3.72 -14.67
N ASP A 153 4.07 -4.70 -14.10
CA ASP A 153 3.48 -5.85 -13.40
C ASP A 153 3.08 -5.51 -11.96
N PHE A 154 3.52 -4.36 -11.45
CA PHE A 154 3.27 -3.89 -10.10
C PHE A 154 2.45 -2.60 -10.10
N VAL A 155 1.79 -2.34 -8.98
CA VAL A 155 1.06 -1.08 -8.75
C VAL A 155 1.28 -0.57 -7.32
N ALA A 156 1.29 0.74 -7.16
CA ALA A 156 1.19 1.38 -5.84
C ALA A 156 -0.29 1.68 -5.55
N LEU A 157 -0.75 1.32 -4.35
CA LEU A 157 -2.19 1.34 -4.03
C LEU A 157 -2.68 2.67 -3.42
N GLY A 158 -1.79 3.43 -2.81
CA GLY A 158 -2.09 4.74 -2.23
C GLY A 158 -0.89 5.68 -2.27
N HIS A 159 -1.12 6.94 -1.92
CA HIS A 159 -0.05 7.93 -1.82
C HIS A 159 0.61 7.89 -0.45
N VAL A 160 1.85 8.38 -0.40
CA VAL A 160 2.59 8.66 0.82
C VAL A 160 2.54 10.16 1.09
N PHE A 161 2.33 10.53 2.35
CA PHE A 161 2.24 11.93 2.76
C PHE A 161 3.33 12.25 3.77
N THR A 162 4.04 13.35 3.55
CA THR A 162 5.12 13.83 4.42
C THR A 162 4.91 15.29 4.77
N ASN A 163 5.66 15.76 5.76
CA ASN A 163 5.75 17.17 6.15
C ASN A 163 7.09 17.80 5.72
N ALA A 164 7.82 17.13 4.83
CA ALA A 164 9.08 17.58 4.27
C ALA A 164 8.99 17.61 2.74
N SER A 165 9.66 18.58 2.13
CA SER A 165 9.73 18.73 0.66
C SER A 165 10.61 17.68 0.00
N ALA A 166 11.49 17.01 0.76
CA ALA A 166 12.24 15.86 0.27
C ALA A 166 11.32 14.64 0.11
N PRO A 167 11.54 13.79 -0.92
CA PRO A 167 10.76 12.58 -1.12
C PRO A 167 10.92 11.63 0.08
N PRO A 168 9.88 10.82 0.37
CA PRO A 168 9.96 9.76 1.37
C PRO A 168 11.00 8.70 0.98
N VAL A 169 11.45 7.92 1.95
CA VAL A 169 12.40 6.84 1.69
C VAL A 169 11.71 5.72 0.92
N LEU A 170 12.40 5.07 -0.02
CA LEU A 170 11.82 4.00 -0.86
C LEU A 170 11.25 2.83 -0.03
N ARG A 171 11.72 2.65 1.20
CA ARG A 171 11.25 1.61 2.12
C ARG A 171 9.94 1.93 2.82
N ASP A 172 9.39 3.13 2.65
CA ASP A 172 8.17 3.55 3.35
C ASP A 172 6.94 2.76 2.92
N ILE A 173 6.87 2.35 1.64
CA ILE A 173 5.79 1.50 1.11
C ILE A 173 6.33 0.41 0.20
N ARG A 174 5.47 -0.55 -0.12
CA ARG A 174 5.73 -1.59 -1.12
C ARG A 174 4.67 -1.54 -2.24
N CYS A 175 5.09 -1.90 -3.44
CA CYS A 175 4.21 -2.11 -4.59
C CYS A 175 3.65 -3.54 -4.57
N VAL A 176 2.50 -3.74 -5.19
CA VAL A 176 1.78 -5.02 -5.20
C VAL A 176 1.67 -5.56 -6.63
N PRO A 177 1.85 -6.87 -6.85
CA PRO A 177 1.62 -7.47 -8.15
C PRO A 177 0.19 -7.25 -8.65
N LYS A 178 0.01 -6.80 -9.90
CA LYS A 178 -1.30 -6.56 -10.49
C LYS A 178 -2.17 -7.81 -10.54
N HIS A 179 -1.59 -8.99 -10.70
CA HIS A 179 -2.34 -10.25 -10.71
C HIS A 179 -2.97 -10.61 -9.36
N TRP A 180 -2.56 -9.96 -8.25
CA TRP A 180 -3.22 -10.10 -6.94
C TRP A 180 -4.48 -9.24 -6.82
N LEU A 181 -4.70 -8.37 -7.79
CA LEU A 181 -5.63 -7.26 -7.67
C LEU A 181 -6.74 -7.35 -8.71
N THR A 182 -7.85 -6.71 -8.38
CA THR A 182 -8.95 -6.38 -9.28
C THR A 182 -9.18 -4.89 -9.25
N ILE A 183 -9.71 -4.32 -10.34
CA ILE A 183 -10.15 -2.93 -10.34
C ILE A 183 -11.24 -2.78 -9.27
N SER A 184 -11.13 -1.72 -8.47
CA SER A 184 -12.06 -1.38 -7.41
C SER A 184 -13.32 -0.75 -8.00
N ASN A 185 -14.47 -1.23 -7.57
CA ASN A 185 -15.76 -0.58 -7.85
C ASN A 185 -16.12 0.48 -6.80
N THR A 186 -15.23 0.76 -5.84
CA THR A 186 -15.46 1.77 -4.81
C THR A 186 -15.38 3.16 -5.41
N VAL A 187 -16.44 3.95 -5.26
CA VAL A 187 -16.46 5.36 -5.68
C VAL A 187 -15.49 6.16 -4.80
N PRO A 188 -14.54 6.92 -5.38
CA PRO A 188 -13.66 7.79 -4.61
C PRO A 188 -14.46 8.78 -3.73
N ARG A 189 -14.12 8.82 -2.44
CA ARG A 189 -14.75 9.73 -1.46
C ARG A 189 -13.86 10.94 -1.22
N LEU A 190 -14.41 12.14 -1.41
CA LEU A 190 -13.72 13.38 -1.06
C LEU A 190 -13.49 13.42 0.45
N VAL A 191 -12.22 13.53 0.86
CA VAL A 191 -11.80 13.73 2.25
C VAL A 191 -11.61 15.21 2.54
N TRP A 192 -10.96 15.92 1.61
CA TRP A 192 -10.65 17.32 1.78
C TRP A 192 -10.34 18.01 0.45
N THR A 193 -10.55 19.32 0.40
CA THR A 193 -10.18 20.16 -0.73
C THR A 193 -9.63 21.48 -0.20
N ASP A 194 -8.72 22.07 -0.96
CA ASP A 194 -8.11 23.36 -0.64
C ASP A 194 -8.96 24.58 -1.06
N VAL A 195 -10.22 24.38 -1.47
CA VAL A 195 -11.17 25.48 -1.70
C VAL A 195 -11.20 26.44 -0.51
N GLY A 196 -11.11 27.75 -0.81
CA GLY A 196 -11.06 28.81 0.21
C GLY A 196 -9.68 29.02 0.84
N THR A 197 -8.65 28.37 0.30
CA THR A 197 -7.26 28.58 0.71
C THR A 197 -6.41 29.07 -0.48
N VAL A 198 -5.18 29.53 -0.21
CA VAL A 198 -4.28 30.07 -1.25
C VAL A 198 -3.29 29.00 -1.69
N GLY A 199 -2.90 28.99 -2.97
CA GLY A 199 -1.88 28.11 -3.53
C GLY A 199 -2.39 27.29 -4.71
N ARG A 200 -1.66 26.23 -5.05
CA ARG A 200 -2.07 25.29 -6.10
C ARG A 200 -3.27 24.48 -5.66
N SER A 201 -4.31 24.48 -6.47
CA SER A 201 -5.53 23.73 -6.21
C SER A 201 -5.26 22.24 -6.03
N GLY A 202 -5.88 21.62 -5.04
CA GLY A 202 -5.75 20.21 -4.81
C GLY A 202 -6.78 19.65 -3.84
N SER A 203 -6.96 18.34 -3.93
CA SER A 203 -7.93 17.62 -3.12
C SER A 203 -7.40 16.24 -2.72
N LEU A 204 -7.94 15.74 -1.61
CA LEU A 204 -7.60 14.45 -1.01
C LEU A 204 -8.82 13.53 -1.09
N TRP A 205 -8.59 12.31 -1.54
CA TRP A 205 -9.65 11.33 -1.82
C TRP A 205 -9.31 9.99 -1.19
N SER A 206 -10.27 9.42 -0.47
CA SER A 206 -10.22 8.02 -0.02
C SER A 206 -10.69 7.13 -1.16
N VAL A 207 -9.92 6.09 -1.47
CA VAL A 207 -10.12 5.20 -2.61
C VAL A 207 -10.02 3.74 -2.19
N SER A 208 -10.61 2.85 -2.99
CA SER A 208 -10.65 1.39 -2.77
C SER A 208 -11.38 0.97 -1.49
N THR A 209 -11.62 -0.33 -1.33
CA THR A 209 -12.22 -0.87 -0.09
C THR A 209 -11.27 -0.79 1.10
N MET A 210 -9.96 -0.66 0.84
CA MET A 210 -8.92 -0.54 1.86
C MET A 210 -8.80 0.86 2.46
N ASN A 211 -9.47 1.87 1.90
CA ASN A 211 -9.43 3.28 2.32
C ASN A 211 -8.07 3.97 2.22
N HIS A 212 -7.28 3.62 1.19
CA HIS A 212 -6.07 4.36 0.90
C HIS A 212 -6.39 5.80 0.49
N LEU A 213 -5.52 6.74 0.87
CA LEU A 213 -5.63 8.15 0.52
C LEU A 213 -4.79 8.47 -0.71
N VAL A 214 -5.36 9.24 -1.63
CA VAL A 214 -4.65 9.83 -2.76
C VAL A 214 -4.90 11.33 -2.80
N ALA A 215 -3.93 12.05 -3.37
CA ALA A 215 -4.06 13.47 -3.67
C ALA A 215 -4.19 13.64 -5.19
N VAL A 216 -4.91 14.66 -5.62
CA VAL A 216 -4.98 15.08 -7.02
C VAL A 216 -4.83 16.59 -7.11
N GLU A 217 -4.26 17.04 -8.23
CA GLU A 217 -4.30 18.45 -8.59
C GLU A 217 -5.73 18.84 -9.02
N GLY A 218 -6.21 19.98 -8.55
CA GLY A 218 -7.60 20.39 -8.73
C GLY A 218 -8.58 19.70 -7.77
N HIS A 219 -9.88 19.85 -8.06
CA HIS A 219 -10.98 19.48 -7.15
C HIS A 219 -11.88 18.36 -7.69
N ASN A 220 -11.59 17.86 -8.89
CA ASN A 220 -12.34 16.77 -9.48
C ASN A 220 -11.88 15.43 -8.89
N PRO A 221 -12.77 14.41 -8.85
CA PRO A 221 -12.36 13.06 -8.46
C PRO A 221 -11.20 12.53 -9.33
N PRO A 222 -10.32 11.68 -8.77
CA PRO A 222 -9.26 11.04 -9.56
C PRO A 222 -9.83 10.22 -10.73
N GLN A 223 -9.28 10.42 -11.93
CA GLN A 223 -9.74 9.80 -13.19
C GLN A 223 -8.94 8.55 -13.58
N ARG A 224 -8.58 7.72 -12.61
CA ARG A 224 -7.76 6.51 -12.83
C ARG A 224 -8.34 5.30 -12.10
N ASP A 225 -7.89 4.12 -12.51
CA ASP A 225 -8.23 2.88 -11.82
C ASP A 225 -7.58 2.82 -10.44
N PHE A 226 -8.37 2.38 -9.47
CA PHE A 226 -7.91 1.95 -8.16
C PHE A 226 -8.12 0.46 -8.02
N TYR A 227 -7.44 -0.16 -7.06
CA TYR A 227 -7.37 -1.61 -6.98
C TYR A 227 -7.70 -2.13 -5.59
N ASP A 228 -8.40 -3.26 -5.56
CA ASP A 228 -8.64 -4.09 -4.37
C ASP A 228 -7.95 -5.44 -4.53
N PHE A 229 -7.61 -6.10 -3.43
CA PHE A 229 -7.16 -7.48 -3.49
C PHE A 229 -8.30 -8.41 -3.89
N ARG A 230 -8.01 -9.37 -4.77
CA ARG A 230 -9.00 -10.39 -5.19
C ARG A 230 -9.47 -11.27 -4.02
N CYS A 231 -8.63 -11.44 -3.00
CA CYS A 231 -8.95 -12.20 -1.81
C CYS A 231 -8.32 -11.57 -0.57
N LYS A 232 -9.00 -11.67 0.58
CA LYS A 232 -8.52 -11.15 1.87
C LYS A 232 -7.52 -12.07 2.56
N ASN A 233 -7.46 -13.35 2.19
CA ASN A 233 -6.61 -14.34 2.84
C ASN A 233 -6.11 -15.34 1.79
N PHE A 234 -4.81 -15.39 1.55
CA PHE A 234 -4.25 -16.13 0.43
C PHE A 234 -2.81 -16.58 0.67
N PHE A 235 -2.40 -17.59 -0.09
CA PHE A 235 -1.02 -17.99 -0.33
C PHE A 235 -0.57 -17.47 -1.70
N CYS A 236 0.71 -17.63 -2.01
CA CYS A 236 1.22 -17.36 -3.35
C CYS A 236 1.91 -18.60 -3.93
N THR A 237 2.00 -18.68 -5.25
CA THR A 237 2.82 -19.66 -5.94
C THR A 237 4.26 -19.17 -6.12
N SER A 238 5.16 -20.09 -6.47
CA SER A 238 6.55 -19.81 -6.84
C SER A 238 6.68 -18.88 -8.06
N ASP A 239 5.67 -18.83 -8.93
CA ASP A 239 5.51 -17.87 -10.03
C ASP A 239 4.60 -16.68 -9.67
N PHE A 240 4.41 -16.44 -8.36
CA PHE A 240 3.81 -15.25 -7.78
C PHE A 240 2.29 -15.13 -7.87
N ARG A 241 1.55 -16.10 -8.42
CA ARG A 241 0.08 -16.04 -8.48
C ARG A 241 -0.56 -16.18 -7.10
N MET A 242 -1.71 -15.53 -6.94
CA MET A 242 -2.52 -15.63 -5.72
C MET A 242 -3.29 -16.96 -5.69
N VAL A 243 -3.25 -17.64 -4.55
CA VAL A 243 -4.07 -18.84 -4.27
C VAL A 243 -4.91 -18.56 -3.02
N PRO A 244 -6.24 -18.44 -3.12
CA PRO A 244 -7.09 -18.22 -1.95
C PRO A 244 -6.85 -19.27 -0.88
N ALA A 245 -6.73 -18.83 0.38
CA ALA A 245 -6.64 -19.73 1.51
C ALA A 245 -8.07 -20.15 1.88
N THR A 246 -8.42 -21.41 1.60
CA THR A 246 -9.65 -22.06 2.07
C THR A 246 -9.73 -22.07 3.59
#